data_AF-A0A1H6IHN7-F1
#
_entry.id   AF-A0A1H6IHN7-F1
#
_cell.length_a   1.000
_cell.length_b   1.000
_cell.length_c   1.000
_cell.angle_alpha   90.00
_cell.angle_beta   90.00
_cell.angle_gamma   90.00
#
_symmetry.space_group_name_H-M   'P 1'
#
loop_
_entity.id
_entity.type
_entity.pdbx_description
1 polymer ?
#
loop_
_entity_poly.entity_id
_entity_poly.type
_entity_poly.pdbx_seq_one_letter_code
_entity_poly.pdbx_strand_id
1 'polypeptide(L)'
;MRETIDERTISGCKATLVFDTGGPVGSDHLLIVKPVDTDDWLINRWFYFDEQTEAYIWDFAEKVCSDEEFRQRSLEETADWKRVANLYEPLSRGLYQKLSRSERSNFPIMNDNSRPDSEKLESLCEQLFKETKAIVRQGKDRHPESVYDEKEAELQRWLADEST
;
A
#
# COMPACT_ATOMS: atom_id res chain seq x y z
N MET A 1 6.66 13.41 6.88
CA MET A 1 5.78 14.08 7.86
C MET A 1 4.81 13.04 8.38
N ARG A 2 4.50 13.06 9.68
CA ARG A 2 3.55 12.13 10.29
C ARG A 2 2.60 12.88 11.22
N GLU A 3 1.30 12.74 11.02
CA GLU A 3 0.27 13.46 11.76
C GLU A 3 -0.94 12.55 12.01
N THR A 4 -1.51 12.62 13.21
CA THR A 4 -2.77 11.91 13.51
C THR A 4 -3.93 12.65 12.84
N ILE A 5 -4.70 11.93 12.03
CA ILE A 5 -5.92 12.44 11.39
C ILE A 5 -7.10 12.33 12.36
N ASP A 6 -7.31 11.13 12.91
CA ASP A 6 -8.46 10.82 13.76
C ASP A 6 -8.15 9.60 14.66
N GLU A 7 -8.90 9.46 15.75
CA GLU A 7 -8.76 8.40 16.72
C GLU A 7 -10.12 7.96 17.26
N ARG A 8 -10.36 6.64 17.31
CA ARG A 8 -11.64 6.07 17.75
C ARG A 8 -11.42 4.91 18.71
N THR A 9 -12.32 4.78 19.67
CA THR A 9 -12.46 3.57 20.48
C THR A 9 -13.57 2.71 19.90
N ILE A 10 -13.24 1.48 19.50
CA ILE A 10 -14.16 0.54 18.85
C ILE A 10 -14.04 -0.80 19.55
N SER A 11 -15.13 -1.26 20.18
CA SER A 11 -15.22 -2.61 20.77
C SER A 11 -14.01 -3.00 21.66
N GLY A 12 -13.59 -2.11 22.55
CA GLY A 12 -12.46 -2.34 23.47
C GLY A 12 -11.06 -2.16 22.86
N CYS A 13 -10.99 -1.72 21.61
CA CYS A 13 -9.74 -1.37 20.92
C CYS A 13 -9.64 0.13 20.66
N LYS A 14 -8.41 0.61 20.62
CA LYS A 14 -8.02 1.93 20.19
C LYS A 14 -7.53 1.85 18.73
N ALA A 15 -8.18 2.59 17.85
CA ALA A 15 -7.83 2.69 16.44
C ALA A 15 -7.44 4.14 16.10
N THR A 16 -6.22 4.34 15.62
CA THR A 16 -5.65 5.66 15.30
C THR A 16 -5.31 5.70 13.81
N LEU A 17 -5.92 6.65 13.10
CA LEU A 17 -5.64 6.93 11.69
C LEU A 17 -4.58 8.02 11.59
N VAL A 18 -3.54 7.77 10.80
CA VAL A 18 -2.36 8.61 10.68
C VAL A 18 -2.09 8.91 9.21
N PHE A 19 -1.83 10.19 8.90
CA PHE A 19 -1.21 10.62 7.66
C PHE A 19 0.31 10.48 7.78
N ASP A 20 0.96 9.73 6.89
CA ASP A 20 2.39 9.51 6.92
C ASP A 20 2.98 9.45 5.51
N THR A 21 3.75 10.49 5.15
CA THR A 21 4.39 10.61 3.83
C THR A 21 5.59 9.67 3.65
N GLY A 22 5.98 8.91 4.68
CA GLY A 22 7.01 7.87 4.61
C GLY A 22 6.47 6.48 4.27
N GLY A 23 5.18 6.37 3.98
CA GLY A 23 4.52 5.12 3.59
C GLY A 23 4.99 4.56 2.24
N PRO A 24 4.53 3.36 1.85
CA PRO A 24 4.82 2.79 0.55
C PRO A 24 4.17 3.59 -0.59
N VAL A 25 4.62 3.38 -1.84
CA VAL A 25 4.07 4.08 -3.01
C VAL A 25 2.55 3.85 -3.11
N GLY A 26 1.81 4.94 -3.30
CA GLY A 26 0.35 4.90 -3.38
C GLY A 26 -0.37 4.87 -2.04
N SER A 27 0.33 5.12 -0.92
CA SER A 27 -0.29 5.21 0.40
C SER A 27 0.25 6.39 1.19
N ASP A 28 -0.64 7.09 1.87
CA ASP A 28 -0.33 8.04 2.93
C ASP A 28 -1.21 7.84 4.18
N HIS A 29 -2.23 6.98 4.13
CA HIS A 29 -3.08 6.61 5.27
C HIS A 29 -2.61 5.30 5.94
N LEU A 30 -2.15 5.41 7.20
CA LEU A 30 -1.82 4.31 8.09
C LEU A 30 -2.84 4.21 9.21
N LEU A 31 -3.52 3.07 9.32
CA LEU A 31 -4.34 2.74 10.49
C LEU A 31 -3.57 1.85 11.46
N ILE A 32 -3.61 2.22 12.72
CA ILE A 32 -3.00 1.49 13.83
C ILE A 32 -4.10 1.06 14.78
N VAL A 33 -4.26 -0.24 15.00
CA VAL A 33 -5.28 -0.81 15.88
C VAL A 33 -4.61 -1.63 16.97
N LYS A 34 -4.97 -1.38 18.23
CA LYS A 34 -4.53 -2.15 19.39
C LYS A 34 -5.61 -2.18 20.49
N PRO A 35 -5.59 -3.12 21.45
CA PRO A 35 -6.48 -3.09 22.60
C PRO A 35 -6.29 -1.83 23.45
N VAL A 36 -7.33 -1.39 24.17
CA VAL A 36 -7.24 -0.25 25.09
C VAL A 36 -6.49 -0.63 26.38
N ASP A 37 -6.78 -1.81 26.92
CA ASP A 37 -6.37 -2.20 28.28
C ASP A 37 -5.12 -3.09 28.32
N THR A 38 -4.60 -3.50 27.15
CA THR A 38 -3.47 -4.42 27.02
C THR A 38 -2.63 -4.06 25.80
N ASP A 39 -1.35 -4.44 25.77
CA ASP A 39 -0.51 -4.37 24.56
C ASP A 39 -0.29 -5.78 23.95
N ASP A 40 -1.28 -6.66 24.06
CA ASP A 40 -1.20 -8.07 23.63
C ASP A 40 -0.98 -8.23 22.12
N TRP A 41 -1.49 -7.29 21.31
CA TRP A 41 -1.33 -7.29 19.87
C TRP A 41 -1.43 -5.88 19.27
N LEU A 42 -0.87 -5.73 18.08
CA LEU A 42 -0.86 -4.50 17.29
C LEU A 42 -1.03 -4.84 15.81
N ILE A 43 -2.01 -4.23 15.15
CA ILE A 43 -2.19 -4.34 13.70
C ILE A 43 -1.98 -2.96 13.07
N ASN A 44 -1.02 -2.90 12.16
CA ASN A 44 -0.73 -1.72 11.34
C ASN A 44 -1.09 -2.04 9.88
N ARG A 45 -1.88 -1.17 9.26
CA ARG A 45 -2.27 -1.33 7.85
C ARG A 45 -2.18 0.00 7.10
N TRP A 46 -1.39 -0.01 6.03
CA TRP A 46 -1.42 1.00 4.98
C TRP A 46 -2.63 0.77 4.07
N PHE A 47 -3.28 1.85 3.67
CA PHE A 47 -4.35 1.84 2.68
C PHE A 47 -3.83 2.44 1.39
N TYR A 48 -4.04 1.74 0.28
CA TYR A 48 -3.43 2.06 -1.01
C TYR A 48 -4.45 2.59 -2.00
N PHE A 49 -4.13 3.68 -2.71
CA PHE A 49 -4.91 4.23 -3.81
C PHE A 49 -6.39 4.40 -3.45
N ASP A 50 -7.28 3.67 -4.14
CA ASP A 50 -8.73 3.68 -3.97
C ASP A 50 -9.21 3.14 -2.62
N GLU A 51 -8.33 2.49 -1.85
CA GLU A 51 -8.64 2.04 -0.49
C GLU A 51 -8.68 3.18 0.53
N GLN A 52 -8.17 4.38 0.19
CA GLN A 52 -8.04 5.51 1.11
C GLN A 52 -9.35 6.27 1.28
N THR A 53 -10.44 5.54 1.51
CA THR A 53 -11.75 6.09 1.87
C THR A 53 -11.99 5.89 3.36
N GLU A 54 -12.46 6.93 4.02
CA GLU A 54 -12.67 6.91 5.48
C GLU A 54 -13.57 5.73 5.91
N ALA A 55 -14.67 5.48 5.19
CA ALA A 55 -15.59 4.38 5.47
C ALA A 55 -14.87 3.02 5.46
N TYR A 56 -14.09 2.72 4.41
CA TYR A 56 -13.40 1.43 4.31
C TYR A 56 -12.29 1.26 5.36
N ILE A 57 -11.62 2.36 5.75
CA ILE A 57 -10.61 2.37 6.81
C ILE A 57 -11.25 1.98 8.15
N TRP A 58 -12.38 2.59 8.50
CA TRP A 58 -13.03 2.31 9.78
C TRP A 58 -13.76 0.97 9.80
N ASP A 59 -14.34 0.53 8.68
CA ASP A 59 -14.91 -0.83 8.56
C ASP A 59 -13.83 -1.89 8.83
N PHE A 60 -12.59 -1.66 8.37
CA PHE A 60 -11.47 -2.53 8.69
C PHE A 60 -11.15 -2.52 10.19
N ALA A 61 -11.11 -1.34 10.82
CA ALA A 61 -10.89 -1.24 12.26
C ALA A 61 -11.97 -2.01 13.02
N GLU A 62 -13.25 -1.79 12.71
CA GLU A 62 -14.37 -2.48 13.34
C GLU A 62 -14.25 -4.00 13.18
N LYS A 63 -13.89 -4.48 11.99
CA LYS A 63 -13.67 -5.90 11.75
C LYS A 63 -12.51 -6.47 12.58
N VAL A 64 -11.36 -5.80 12.64
CA VAL A 64 -10.23 -6.24 13.48
C VAL A 64 -10.62 -6.36 14.96
N CYS A 65 -11.44 -5.42 15.44
CA CYS A 65 -11.83 -5.35 16.85
C CYS A 65 -12.88 -6.42 17.20
N SER A 66 -13.84 -6.66 16.30
CA SER A 66 -15.00 -7.53 16.57
C SER A 66 -14.84 -8.98 16.10
N ASP A 67 -14.01 -9.24 15.09
CA ASP A 67 -13.82 -10.56 14.47
C ASP A 67 -12.45 -11.13 14.86
N GLU A 68 -12.45 -12.04 15.84
CA GLU A 68 -11.23 -12.69 16.34
C GLU A 68 -10.53 -13.55 15.29
N GLU A 69 -11.28 -14.24 14.43
CA GLU A 69 -10.68 -15.07 13.38
C GLU A 69 -10.01 -14.19 12.32
N PHE A 70 -10.64 -13.09 11.93
CA PHE A 70 -10.03 -12.11 11.03
C PHE A 70 -8.80 -11.44 11.64
N ARG A 71 -8.86 -11.10 12.93
CA ARG A 71 -7.72 -10.56 13.68
C ARG A 71 -6.56 -11.56 13.71
N GLN A 72 -6.82 -12.82 14.04
CA GLN A 72 -5.81 -13.86 14.08
C GLN A 72 -5.15 -14.04 12.71
N ARG A 73 -5.93 -14.14 11.63
CA ARG A 73 -5.39 -14.21 10.25
C ARG A 73 -4.58 -12.97 9.87
N SER A 74 -4.94 -11.80 10.39
CA SER A 74 -4.19 -10.56 10.16
C SER A 74 -2.84 -10.58 10.87
N LEU A 75 -2.77 -11.14 12.08
CA LEU A 75 -1.53 -11.33 12.85
C LEU A 75 -0.64 -12.42 12.26
N GLU A 76 -1.23 -13.49 11.72
CA GLU A 76 -0.52 -14.61 11.07
C GLU A 76 -0.13 -14.30 9.61
N GLU A 77 -0.42 -13.10 9.13
CA GLU A 77 -0.18 -12.65 7.75
C GLU A 77 -0.89 -13.46 6.66
N THR A 78 -1.94 -14.19 7.01
CA THR A 78 -2.74 -15.00 6.08
C THR A 78 -3.97 -14.28 5.55
N ALA A 79 -4.38 -13.17 6.18
CA ALA A 79 -5.46 -12.33 5.68
C ALA A 79 -5.12 -11.73 4.29
N ASP A 80 -6.09 -11.69 3.39
CA ASP A 80 -5.89 -11.23 2.01
C ASP A 80 -5.24 -9.86 1.90
N TRP A 81 -5.63 -8.90 2.75
CA TRP A 81 -5.04 -7.55 2.73
C TRP A 81 -3.53 -7.59 3.02
N LYS A 82 -3.10 -8.45 3.95
CA LYS A 82 -1.72 -8.57 4.37
C LYS A 82 -0.90 -9.31 3.33
N ARG A 83 -1.46 -10.37 2.74
CA ARG A 83 -0.88 -11.07 1.57
C ARG A 83 -0.66 -10.12 0.39
N VAL A 84 -1.64 -9.26 0.08
CA VAL A 84 -1.49 -8.24 -0.97
C VAL A 84 -0.35 -7.27 -0.64
N ALA A 85 -0.32 -6.71 0.58
CA ALA A 85 0.73 -5.78 0.99
C ALA A 85 2.12 -6.40 0.92
N ASN A 86 2.29 -7.62 1.45
CA ASN A 86 3.55 -8.37 1.44
C ASN A 86 4.09 -8.62 0.02
N LEU A 87 3.20 -8.79 -0.97
CA LEU A 87 3.58 -8.96 -2.38
C LEU A 87 3.82 -7.62 -3.08
N TYR A 88 2.98 -6.63 -2.81
CA TYR A 88 3.02 -5.34 -3.51
C TYR A 88 4.18 -4.43 -3.09
N GLU A 89 4.45 -4.30 -1.79
CA GLU A 89 5.42 -3.34 -1.26
C GLU A 89 6.86 -3.54 -1.80
N PRO A 90 7.40 -4.78 -1.89
CA PRO A 90 8.72 -5.00 -2.47
C PRO A 90 8.77 -4.65 -3.97
N LEU A 91 7.71 -4.98 -4.71
CA LEU A 91 7.64 -4.78 -6.16
C LEU A 91 7.52 -3.30 -6.52
N SER A 92 6.67 -2.54 -5.81
CA SER A 92 6.56 -1.09 -5.97
C SER A 92 7.86 -0.38 -5.60
N ARG A 93 8.55 -0.82 -4.53
CA ARG A 93 9.89 -0.34 -4.18
C ARG A 93 10.91 -0.61 -5.29
N GLY A 94 10.80 -1.75 -5.98
CA GLY A 94 11.63 -2.08 -7.14
C GLY A 94 11.47 -1.07 -8.28
N LEU A 95 10.22 -0.70 -8.62
CA LEU A 95 9.94 0.32 -9.64
C LEU A 95 10.50 1.69 -9.24
N TYR A 96 10.28 2.12 -7.99
CA TYR A 96 10.85 3.36 -7.46
C TYR A 96 12.39 3.37 -7.53
N GLN A 97 13.04 2.27 -7.17
CA GLN A 97 14.50 2.17 -7.19
C GLN A 97 15.07 2.26 -8.62
N LYS A 98 14.37 1.73 -9.62
CA LYS A 98 14.79 1.86 -11.02
C LYS A 98 14.65 3.29 -11.53
N LEU A 99 13.53 3.93 -11.24
CA LEU A 99 13.32 5.32 -11.62
C LEU A 99 14.34 6.25 -10.93
N SER A 100 14.53 6.13 -9.62
CA SER A 100 15.44 6.99 -8.85
C SER A 100 16.91 6.87 -9.26
N ARG A 101 17.32 5.73 -9.84
CA ARG A 101 18.68 5.50 -10.37
C ARG A 101 18.84 5.91 -11.84
N SER A 102 17.77 6.30 -12.52
CA SER A 102 17.86 6.76 -13.92
C SER A 102 18.46 8.15 -14.01
N GLU A 103 19.21 8.44 -15.08
CA GLU A 103 19.82 9.77 -15.32
C GLU A 103 18.77 10.89 -15.45
N ARG A 104 17.51 10.51 -15.73
CA ARG A 104 16.36 11.41 -15.82
C ARG A 104 15.79 11.84 -14.45
N SER A 105 16.14 11.17 -13.37
CA SER A 105 15.49 11.37 -12.09
C SER A 105 16.09 12.56 -11.33
N ASN A 106 15.32 13.65 -11.24
CA ASN A 106 15.51 14.69 -10.24
C ASN A 106 14.97 14.20 -8.86
N PHE A 107 15.31 13.00 -8.38
CA PHE A 107 14.69 12.33 -7.22
C PHE A 107 13.14 12.38 -7.20
N PRO A 108 12.43 11.31 -7.59
CA PRO A 108 10.97 11.31 -7.51
C PRO A 108 10.53 11.60 -6.07
N ILE A 109 9.74 12.66 -5.90
CA ILE A 109 9.05 12.92 -4.63
C ILE A 109 7.82 12.01 -4.65
N MET A 110 7.74 11.09 -3.68
CA MET A 110 6.61 10.17 -3.55
C MET A 110 5.31 10.98 -3.40
N ASN A 111 4.30 10.64 -4.22
CA ASN A 111 2.98 11.28 -4.26
C ASN A 111 2.98 12.75 -4.76
N ASP A 112 3.99 13.18 -5.52
CA ASP A 112 4.01 14.49 -6.20
C ASP A 112 3.61 14.38 -7.68
N ASN A 113 2.32 14.57 -7.98
CA ASN A 113 1.79 14.52 -9.35
C ASN A 113 2.13 15.73 -10.22
N SER A 114 2.94 16.69 -9.73
CA SER A 114 3.40 17.81 -10.56
C SER A 114 4.54 17.41 -11.51
N ARG A 115 5.11 16.21 -11.33
CA ARG A 115 6.26 15.74 -12.09
C ARG A 115 5.93 14.51 -12.93
N PRO A 116 6.32 14.48 -14.21
CA PRO A 116 6.04 13.35 -15.09
C PRO A 116 6.61 12.01 -14.60
N ASP A 117 7.76 12.03 -13.93
CA ASP A 117 8.40 10.84 -13.37
C ASP A 117 7.60 10.26 -12.19
N SER A 118 7.12 11.11 -11.30
CA SER A 118 6.25 10.72 -10.19
C SER A 118 4.87 10.23 -10.65
N GLU A 119 4.21 10.93 -11.59
CA GLU A 119 2.93 10.51 -12.17
C GLU A 119 3.05 9.14 -12.85
N LYS A 120 4.14 8.93 -13.61
CA LYS A 120 4.39 7.65 -14.26
C LYS A 120 4.59 6.53 -13.24
N LEU A 121 5.36 6.78 -12.18
CA LEU A 121 5.56 5.80 -11.11
C LEU A 121 4.24 5.46 -10.41
N GLU A 122 3.44 6.46 -10.06
CA GLU A 122 2.15 6.27 -9.39
C GLU A 122 1.22 5.40 -10.25
N SER A 123 1.10 5.71 -11.56
CA SER A 123 0.27 4.94 -12.50
C SER A 123 0.68 3.46 -12.60
N LEU A 124 1.99 3.20 -12.72
CA LEU A 124 2.51 1.82 -12.77
C LEU A 124 2.25 1.07 -11.46
N CYS A 125 2.45 1.74 -10.33
CA CYS A 125 2.23 1.15 -9.02
C CYS A 125 0.75 0.89 -8.74
N GLU A 126 -0.15 1.78 -9.18
CA GLU A 126 -1.59 1.58 -9.05
C GLU A 126 -2.05 0.33 -9.82
N GLN A 127 -1.59 0.16 -11.06
CA GLN A 127 -1.91 -1.02 -11.85
C GLN A 127 -1.34 -2.30 -11.22
N LEU A 128 -0.07 -2.25 -10.78
CA LEU A 128 0.57 -3.36 -10.07
C LEU A 128 -0.21 -3.77 -8.81
N PHE A 129 -0.68 -2.79 -8.02
CA PHE A 129 -1.50 -3.04 -6.84
C PHE A 129 -2.84 -3.69 -7.20
N LYS A 130 -3.57 -3.13 -8.17
CA LYS A 130 -4.87 -3.67 -8.63
C LYS A 130 -4.76 -5.11 -9.11
N GLU A 131 -3.72 -5.42 -9.87
CA GLU A 131 -3.48 -6.77 -10.38
C GLU A 131 -3.05 -7.74 -9.27
N THR A 132 -2.16 -7.32 -8.36
CA THR A 132 -1.77 -8.10 -7.17
C THR A 132 -2.98 -8.44 -6.29
N LYS A 133 -3.84 -7.44 -6.05
CA LYS A 133 -5.11 -7.60 -5.32
C LYS A 133 -6.04 -8.59 -6.01
N ALA A 134 -6.14 -8.56 -7.34
CA ALA A 134 -6.93 -9.52 -8.10
C ALA A 134 -6.36 -10.94 -8.03
N ILE A 135 -5.03 -11.11 -8.09
CA ILE A 135 -4.37 -12.42 -7.95
C ILE A 135 -4.69 -13.04 -6.59
N VAL A 136 -4.49 -12.28 -5.50
CA VAL A 136 -4.71 -12.79 -4.14
C VAL A 136 -6.18 -13.12 -3.87
N ARG A 137 -7.10 -12.21 -4.26
CA ARG A 137 -8.54 -12.35 -3.90
C ARG A 137 -9.34 -13.20 -4.87
N GLN A 138 -8.98 -13.22 -6.15
CA GLN A 138 -9.77 -13.86 -7.21
C GLN A 138 -9.09 -15.14 -7.74
N GLY A 139 -7.90 -15.49 -7.24
CA GLY A 139 -7.19 -16.70 -7.64
C GLY A 139 -6.83 -16.72 -9.13
N LYS A 140 -6.47 -15.57 -9.70
CA LYS A 140 -5.98 -15.53 -11.08
C LYS A 140 -4.72 -16.37 -11.19
N ASP A 141 -4.64 -17.21 -12.22
CA ASP A 141 -3.47 -18.04 -12.53
C ASP A 141 -2.35 -17.19 -13.14
N ARG A 142 -1.81 -16.28 -12.31
CA ARG A 142 -0.76 -15.34 -12.66
C ARG A 142 0.00 -14.94 -11.41
N HIS A 143 1.32 -14.85 -11.53
CA HIS A 143 2.18 -14.42 -10.44
C HIS A 143 2.34 -12.89 -10.42
N PRO A 144 2.35 -12.24 -9.23
CA PRO A 144 2.60 -10.80 -9.10
C PRO A 144 3.93 -10.36 -9.72
N GLU A 145 4.95 -11.22 -9.70
CA GLU A 145 6.24 -10.97 -10.32
C GLU A 145 6.12 -10.76 -11.84
N SER A 146 5.25 -11.52 -12.51
CA SER A 146 5.01 -11.35 -13.96
C SER A 146 4.32 -10.02 -14.27
N VAL A 147 3.45 -9.53 -13.37
CA VAL A 147 2.87 -8.18 -13.49
C VAL A 147 3.97 -7.13 -13.33
N TYR A 148 4.84 -7.31 -12.34
CA TYR A 148 5.95 -6.41 -12.10
C TYR A 148 6.90 -6.35 -13.31
N ASP A 149 7.25 -7.48 -13.93
CA ASP A 149 8.12 -7.50 -15.12
C ASP A 149 7.54 -6.68 -16.28
N GLU A 150 6.21 -6.74 -16.48
CA GLU A 150 5.52 -5.92 -17.49
C GLU A 150 5.58 -4.43 -17.16
N LYS A 151 5.33 -4.05 -15.89
CA LYS A 151 5.40 -2.64 -15.47
C LYS A 151 6.84 -2.12 -15.50
N GLU A 152 7.81 -2.96 -15.20
CA GLU A 152 9.22 -2.66 -15.34
C GLU A 152 9.58 -2.40 -16.82
N ALA A 153 9.17 -3.28 -17.74
CA ALA A 153 9.41 -3.10 -19.16
C ALA A 153 8.73 -1.83 -19.72
N GLU A 154 7.57 -1.46 -19.19
CA GLU A 154 6.90 -0.20 -19.51
C GLU A 154 7.69 1.02 -18.99
N LEU A 155 8.18 0.97 -17.76
CA LEU A 155 9.03 2.02 -17.20
C LEU A 155 10.31 2.22 -18.04
N GLN A 156 10.97 1.13 -18.44
CA GLN A 156 12.18 1.19 -19.27
C GLN A 156 11.92 1.83 -20.64
N ARG A 157 10.81 1.47 -21.30
CA ARG A 157 10.41 2.10 -22.57
C ARG A 157 10.17 3.59 -22.40
N TRP A 158 9.44 3.97 -21.36
CA TRP A 158 9.17 5.39 -21.07
C TRP A 158 10.46 6.20 -20.82
N LEU A 159 11.43 5.62 -20.11
CA LEU A 159 12.73 6.25 -19.90
C LEU A 159 13.53 6.41 -21.21
N ALA A 160 13.39 5.47 -22.15
CA ALA A 160 14.09 5.50 -23.43
C ALA A 160 13.46 6.47 -24.45
N ASP A 161 12.13 6.49 -24.58
CA ASP A 161 11.41 7.24 -25.63
C ASP A 161 11.65 8.76 -25.56
N GLU A 162 11.85 9.28 -24.35
CA GLU A 162 11.90 10.71 -24.09
C GLU A 162 13.37 11.20 -23.94
N SER A 163 14.33 10.35 -24.34
CA SER A 163 15.76 10.65 -24.55
C SER A 163 16.09 11.05 -26.01
N THR A 164 15.07 11.33 -26.82
CA THR A 164 15.18 11.80 -28.22
C THR A 164 14.65 13.23 -28.35
#